data_AF-A0A3N0YX38-F1
#
_entry.id   AF-A0A3N0YX38-F1
#
_cell.length_a   1.000
_cell.length_b   1.000
_cell.length_c   1.000
_cell.angle_alpha   90.00
_cell.angle_beta   90.00
_cell.angle_gamma   90.00
#
_symmetry.space_group_name_H-M   'P 1'
#
loop_
_entity.id
_entity.type
_entity.pdbx_description
1 polymer ?
#
loop_
_entity_poly.entity_id
_entity_poly.type
_entity_poly.pdbx_seq_one_letter_code
_entity_poly.pdbx_strand_id
1 'polypeptide(L)'
;MNILDDMGDFYSHSNWIELKYTEPCTALINPEETIPNPADKQMKTCDDSSEGKSANIVDNIIQKKFLTSGYARTSTPKGKCSHGNFPGYTAGINKDYSDSSHGQFHMQAADVSINASVQLLKSIWGSLKNDKNLNFFRLMGLHSEKLKDAWKPNISVFDLKERYPDASEDLEI
;
A
#
# COMPACT_ATOMS: atom_id res chain seq x y z
N MET A 1 -3.36 -8.74 8.31
CA MET A 1 -4.00 -7.74 7.43
C MET A 1 -4.69 -6.75 8.33
N ASN A 2 -4.04 -5.61 8.52
CA ASN A 2 -4.56 -4.44 9.19
C ASN A 2 -4.73 -3.30 8.15
N ILE A 3 -5.45 -2.25 8.49
CA ILE A 3 -5.77 -1.16 7.55
C ILE A 3 -4.55 -0.39 7.02
N LEU A 4 -3.41 -0.45 7.71
CA LEU A 4 -2.16 0.16 7.25
C LEU A 4 -1.46 -0.74 6.22
N ASP A 5 -1.51 -2.07 6.41
CA ASP A 5 -1.06 -3.05 5.42
C ASP A 5 -1.81 -2.85 4.09
N ASP A 6 -3.12 -2.57 4.14
CA ASP A 6 -3.96 -2.36 2.95
C ASP A 6 -3.53 -1.11 2.15
N MET A 7 -3.06 -0.05 2.82
CA MET A 7 -2.48 1.12 2.15
C MET A 7 -1.19 0.73 1.43
N GLY A 8 -0.30 0.00 2.11
CA GLY A 8 0.94 -0.49 1.52
C GLY A 8 0.70 -1.37 0.30
N ASP A 9 -0.26 -2.28 0.40
CA ASP A 9 -0.66 -3.17 -0.68
C ASP A 9 -1.17 -2.38 -1.89
N PHE A 10 -2.06 -1.40 -1.67
CA PHE A 10 -2.58 -0.57 -2.76
C PHE A 10 -1.45 0.12 -3.53
N TYR A 11 -0.51 0.79 -2.85
CA TYR A 11 0.55 1.53 -3.55
C TYR A 11 1.61 0.60 -4.15
N SER A 12 1.81 -0.59 -3.59
CA SER A 12 2.77 -1.57 -4.11
C SER A 12 2.25 -2.31 -5.34
N HIS A 13 0.93 -2.55 -5.40
CA HIS A 13 0.31 -3.42 -6.40
C HIS A 13 -0.68 -2.73 -7.34
N SER A 14 -0.85 -1.41 -7.24
CA SER A 14 -1.53 -0.59 -8.26
C SER A 14 -0.55 0.18 -9.13
N ASN A 15 -1.05 0.72 -10.25
CA ASN A 15 -0.28 1.61 -11.11
C ASN A 15 -0.24 3.08 -10.62
N TRP A 16 -0.60 3.37 -9.36
CA TRP A 16 -0.74 4.74 -8.85
C TRP A 16 0.49 5.61 -9.12
N ILE A 17 1.68 5.06 -8.87
CA ILE A 17 2.96 5.77 -9.06
C ILE A 17 3.32 5.92 -10.54
N GLU A 18 3.00 4.91 -11.35
CA GLU A 18 3.18 4.90 -12.80
C GLU A 18 2.31 5.96 -13.48
N LEU A 19 1.13 6.25 -12.92
CA LEU A 19 0.25 7.36 -13.32
C LEU A 19 0.78 8.75 -12.90
N LYS A 20 1.95 8.79 -12.26
CA LYS A 20 2.63 9.99 -11.76
C LYS A 20 1.89 10.68 -10.62
N TYR A 21 1.08 9.96 -9.87
CA TYR A 21 0.53 10.48 -8.62
C TYR A 21 1.58 10.41 -7.52
N THR A 22 1.76 11.51 -6.81
CA THR A 22 2.67 11.64 -5.65
C THR A 22 1.94 11.86 -4.34
N GLU A 23 0.63 12.08 -4.42
CA GLU A 23 -0.24 12.29 -3.26
C GLU A 23 -1.07 11.03 -2.97
N PRO A 24 -1.50 10.83 -1.71
CA PRO A 24 -2.43 9.77 -1.36
C PRO A 24 -3.73 9.80 -2.15
N CYS A 25 -4.25 8.63 -2.49
CA CYS A 25 -5.61 8.48 -3.00
C CYS A 25 -6.60 8.74 -1.85
N THR A 26 -7.19 9.93 -1.81
CA THR A 26 -8.14 10.35 -0.77
C THR A 26 -9.37 9.45 -0.69
N ALA A 27 -9.79 8.84 -1.81
CA ALA A 27 -10.86 7.86 -1.85
C ALA A 27 -10.57 6.54 -1.12
N LEU A 28 -9.32 6.26 -0.73
CA LEU A 28 -9.00 5.15 0.19
C LEU A 28 -9.27 5.48 1.66
N ILE A 29 -9.42 6.78 1.97
CA ILE A 29 -9.57 7.30 3.34
C ILE A 29 -11.02 7.75 3.56
N ASN A 30 -11.62 8.36 2.54
CA ASN A 30 -12.95 8.97 2.61
C ASN A 30 -13.96 8.11 1.84
N PRO A 31 -14.90 7.42 2.52
CA PRO A 31 -15.83 6.48 1.87
C PRO A 31 -16.83 7.16 0.93
N GLU A 32 -17.04 8.47 1.06
CA GLU A 32 -17.92 9.26 0.19
C GLU A 32 -17.26 9.62 -1.17
N GLU A 33 -15.94 9.45 -1.27
CA GLU A 33 -15.19 9.75 -2.49
C GLU A 33 -15.11 8.53 -3.41
N THR A 34 -15.05 8.79 -4.71
CA THR A 34 -14.95 7.73 -5.72
C THR A 34 -13.50 7.54 -6.15
N ILE A 35 -13.08 6.28 -6.27
CA ILE A 35 -11.77 5.92 -6.83
C ILE A 35 -11.61 6.54 -8.23
N PRO A 36 -10.51 7.25 -8.53
CA PRO A 36 -10.38 7.96 -9.79
C PRO A 36 -10.12 7.00 -10.96
N ASN A 37 -10.97 7.13 -11.99
CA ASN A 37 -10.81 6.52 -13.31
C ASN A 37 -10.39 5.03 -13.32
N PRO A 38 -11.11 4.14 -12.62
CA PRO A 38 -10.79 2.70 -12.63
C PRO A 38 -10.91 2.13 -14.05
N ALA A 39 -9.97 1.28 -14.43
CA ALA A 39 -10.02 0.56 -15.70
C ALA A 39 -11.19 -0.42 -15.73
N ASP A 40 -11.94 -0.43 -16.83
CA ASP A 40 -13.06 -1.35 -17.01
C ASP A 40 -12.63 -2.83 -16.95
N LYS A 41 -13.58 -3.68 -16.57
CA LYS A 41 -13.37 -5.13 -16.46
C LYS A 41 -12.82 -5.74 -17.75
N GLN A 42 -13.27 -5.29 -18.91
CA GLN A 42 -12.87 -5.80 -20.24
C GLN A 42 -11.65 -5.06 -20.83
N MET A 43 -11.22 -3.96 -20.23
CA MET A 43 -10.08 -3.18 -20.73
C MET A 43 -8.79 -3.97 -20.56
N LYS A 44 -7.99 -4.09 -21.63
CA LYS A 44 -6.65 -4.66 -21.55
C LYS A 44 -5.74 -3.69 -20.79
N THR A 45 -5.16 -4.13 -19.69
CA THR A 45 -4.30 -3.31 -18.82
C THR A 45 -2.83 -3.71 -18.83
N CYS A 46 -2.52 -4.94 -19.24
CA CYS A 46 -1.15 -5.42 -19.43
C CYS A 46 -0.95 -6.03 -20.82
N ASP A 47 0.25 -5.84 -21.35
CA ASP A 47 0.76 -6.66 -22.44
C ASP A 47 1.45 -7.89 -21.88
N ASP A 48 0.80 -9.05 -21.99
CA ASP A 48 1.38 -10.37 -21.65
C ASP A 48 2.46 -10.82 -22.67
N SER A 49 3.16 -9.88 -23.32
CA SER A 49 4.26 -10.21 -24.20
C SER A 49 5.52 -10.43 -23.36
N SER A 50 6.05 -11.65 -23.42
CA SER A 50 7.33 -12.13 -22.90
C SER A 50 7.39 -12.59 -21.43
N GLU A 51 7.43 -13.92 -21.26
CA GLU A 51 8.46 -14.64 -20.48
C GLU A 51 8.95 -13.96 -19.18
N GLY A 52 8.03 -13.50 -18.35
CA GLY A 52 8.22 -13.33 -16.91
C GLY A 52 9.18 -12.23 -16.45
N LYS A 53 9.61 -11.27 -17.28
CA LYS A 53 10.58 -10.24 -16.86
C LYS A 53 10.09 -8.79 -16.84
N SER A 54 9.01 -8.46 -17.55
CA SER A 54 8.38 -7.15 -17.44
C SER A 54 6.91 -7.23 -17.84
N ALA A 55 5.99 -7.00 -16.90
CA ALA A 55 4.58 -6.83 -17.22
C ALA A 55 4.38 -5.35 -17.53
N ASN A 56 4.45 -4.98 -18.80
CA ASN A 56 4.28 -3.59 -19.18
C ASN A 56 2.79 -3.24 -19.13
N ILE A 57 2.47 -2.26 -18.28
CA ILE A 57 1.16 -1.61 -18.28
C ILE A 57 0.98 -0.98 -19.67
N VAL A 58 -0.13 -1.28 -20.34
CA VAL A 58 -0.40 -0.79 -21.70
C VAL A 58 -0.33 0.75 -21.73
N ASP A 59 0.37 1.34 -22.70
CA ASP A 59 0.60 2.80 -22.77
C ASP A 59 -0.68 3.63 -22.66
N ASN A 60 -1.77 3.19 -23.29
CA ASN A 60 -3.06 3.87 -23.24
C ASN A 60 -3.64 3.94 -21.81
N ILE A 61 -3.32 2.99 -20.93
CA ILE A 61 -3.70 3.04 -19.50
C ILE A 61 -2.95 4.17 -18.81
N ILE A 62 -1.65 4.32 -19.07
CA ILE A 62 -0.84 5.39 -18.49
C ILE A 62 -1.26 6.75 -19.04
N GLN A 63 -1.37 6.89 -20.36
CA GLN A 63 -1.70 8.15 -21.03
C GLN A 63 -3.08 8.68 -20.64
N LYS A 64 -4.08 7.81 -20.52
CA LYS A 64 -5.44 8.19 -20.11
C LYS A 64 -5.66 8.11 -18.60
N LYS A 65 -4.61 7.82 -17.83
CA LYS A 65 -4.64 7.68 -16.37
C LYS A 65 -5.72 6.74 -15.85
N PHE A 66 -5.89 5.58 -16.50
CA PHE A 66 -6.75 4.54 -15.98
C PHE A 66 -6.07 3.84 -14.80
N LEU A 67 -6.76 3.72 -13.67
CA LEU A 67 -6.27 3.01 -12.49
C LEU A 67 -6.46 1.51 -12.68
N THR A 68 -5.41 0.73 -12.44
CA THR A 68 -5.43 -0.73 -12.47
C THR A 68 -4.50 -1.31 -11.39
N SER A 69 -4.63 -2.60 -11.12
CA SER A 69 -3.82 -3.32 -10.14
C SER A 69 -3.42 -4.71 -10.63
N GLY A 70 -2.41 -5.27 -9.95
CA GLY A 70 -2.01 -6.64 -10.12
C GLY A 70 -3.00 -7.61 -9.48
N TYR A 71 -3.41 -8.63 -10.23
CA TYR A 71 -4.29 -9.68 -9.70
C TYR A 71 -3.51 -10.63 -8.78
N ALA A 72 -3.90 -10.68 -7.50
CA ALA A 72 -3.37 -11.60 -6.50
C ALA A 72 -3.90 -13.03 -6.67
N ARG A 73 -3.61 -13.68 -7.81
CA ARG A 73 -4.09 -15.02 -8.15
C ARG A 73 -3.06 -15.82 -8.93
N THR A 74 -3.12 -17.15 -8.78
CA THR A 74 -2.35 -18.12 -9.59
C THR A 74 -2.78 -18.16 -11.05
N SER A 75 -3.92 -17.55 -11.40
CA SER A 75 -4.35 -17.32 -12.77
C SER A 75 -4.82 -15.88 -12.94
N THR A 76 -4.11 -15.14 -13.79
CA THR A 76 -4.44 -13.76 -14.14
C THR A 76 -5.32 -13.78 -15.40
N PRO A 77 -6.44 -13.05 -15.44
CA PRO A 77 -7.24 -12.96 -16.66
C PRO A 77 -6.41 -12.41 -17.83
N LYS A 78 -6.66 -12.91 -19.04
CA LYS A 78 -5.89 -12.51 -20.24
C LYS A 78 -5.90 -10.99 -20.41
N GLY A 79 -4.72 -10.39 -20.58
CA GLY A 79 -4.58 -8.95 -20.76
C GLY A 79 -4.72 -8.12 -19.48
N LYS A 80 -4.73 -8.75 -18.30
CA LYS A 80 -4.65 -8.09 -17.00
C LYS A 80 -3.26 -8.30 -16.40
N CYS A 81 -2.82 -7.37 -15.58
CA CYS A 81 -1.52 -7.51 -14.91
C CYS A 81 -1.62 -8.48 -13.73
N SER A 82 -0.60 -9.31 -13.54
CA SER A 82 -0.43 -10.08 -12.30
C SER A 82 0.06 -9.18 -11.17
N HIS A 83 -0.09 -9.64 -9.94
CA HIS A 83 0.52 -9.06 -8.75
C HIS A 83 2.04 -9.29 -8.68
N GLY A 84 2.57 -10.27 -9.43
CA GLY A 84 3.98 -10.67 -9.31
C GLY A 84 4.25 -11.55 -8.08
N ASN A 85 5.52 -11.91 -7.87
CA ASN A 85 6.00 -12.69 -6.71
C ASN A 85 5.42 -14.10 -6.52
N PHE A 86 4.83 -14.70 -7.57
CA PHE A 86 4.45 -16.11 -7.58
C PHE A 86 5.35 -16.93 -8.52
N PRO A 87 5.66 -18.21 -8.20
CA PRO A 87 6.38 -19.10 -9.11
C PRO A 87 5.67 -19.20 -10.47
N GLY A 88 6.36 -18.82 -11.55
CA GLY A 88 5.80 -18.76 -12.91
C GLY A 88 5.08 -17.45 -13.26
N TYR A 89 4.87 -16.54 -12.30
CA TYR A 89 4.29 -15.21 -12.47
C TYR A 89 5.17 -14.16 -11.78
N THR A 90 6.42 -14.07 -12.23
CA THR A 90 7.42 -13.14 -11.70
C THR A 90 7.23 -11.71 -12.17
N ALA A 91 6.51 -11.51 -13.28
CA ALA A 91 6.20 -10.20 -13.84
C ALA A 91 4.78 -9.75 -13.45
N GLY A 92 4.65 -8.50 -13.00
CA GLY A 92 3.38 -7.89 -12.59
C GLY A 92 3.54 -6.42 -12.22
N ILE A 93 2.48 -5.82 -11.70
CA ILE A 93 2.59 -4.52 -11.01
C ILE A 93 3.02 -4.84 -9.58
N ASN A 94 4.33 -4.80 -9.32
CA ASN A 94 4.91 -5.19 -8.04
C ASN A 94 6.04 -4.25 -7.61
N LYS A 95 5.89 -3.66 -6.43
CA LYS A 95 6.87 -2.76 -5.81
C LYS A 95 7.20 -3.17 -4.38
N ASP A 96 7.01 -4.44 -4.03
CA ASP A 96 7.32 -4.99 -2.70
C ASP A 96 8.78 -4.74 -2.34
N TYR A 97 9.68 -4.92 -3.32
CA TYR A 97 11.12 -4.75 -3.17
C TYR A 97 11.70 -3.97 -4.34
N SER A 98 12.90 -3.42 -4.15
CA SER A 98 13.62 -2.67 -5.18
C SER A 98 13.98 -3.49 -6.42
N ASP A 99 14.06 -4.82 -6.30
CA ASP A 99 14.36 -5.77 -7.38
C ASP A 99 13.10 -6.47 -7.96
N SER A 100 11.91 -6.07 -7.51
CA SER A 100 10.63 -6.49 -8.11
C SER A 100 10.44 -5.86 -9.50
N SER A 101 9.48 -6.36 -10.29
CA SER A 101 9.26 -5.92 -11.69
C SER A 101 9.02 -4.41 -11.84
N HIS A 102 8.45 -3.74 -10.84
CA HIS A 102 8.29 -2.29 -10.77
C HIS A 102 9.07 -1.68 -9.60
N GLY A 103 10.09 -2.38 -9.11
CA GLY A 103 10.86 -2.05 -7.92
C GLY A 103 11.56 -0.70 -7.96
N GLN A 104 11.81 -0.13 -9.15
CA GLN A 104 12.29 1.26 -9.27
C GLN A 104 11.35 2.29 -8.61
N PHE A 105 10.06 1.95 -8.43
CA PHE A 105 9.07 2.77 -7.76
C PHE A 105 8.85 2.41 -6.29
N HIS A 106 9.58 1.44 -5.74
CA HIS A 106 9.42 0.95 -4.37
C HIS A 106 9.45 2.08 -3.33
N MET A 107 10.51 2.92 -3.34
CA MET A 107 10.64 4.01 -2.38
C MET A 107 9.49 5.03 -2.51
N GLN A 108 9.12 5.37 -3.74
CA GLN A 108 8.03 6.32 -3.97
C GLN A 108 6.67 5.75 -3.53
N ALA A 109 6.40 4.47 -3.78
CA ALA A 109 5.20 3.81 -3.29
C ALA A 109 5.15 3.76 -1.76
N ALA A 110 6.29 3.47 -1.12
CA ALA A 110 6.40 3.46 0.33
C ALA A 110 6.14 4.85 0.93
N ASP A 111 6.72 5.92 0.36
CA ASP A 111 6.52 7.29 0.83
C ASP A 111 5.04 7.72 0.73
N VAL A 112 4.39 7.44 -0.42
CA VAL A 112 2.96 7.74 -0.60
C VAL A 112 2.09 6.90 0.35
N SER A 113 2.45 5.63 0.58
CA SER A 113 1.77 4.77 1.54
C SER A 113 1.86 5.32 2.97
N ILE A 114 3.04 5.76 3.40
CA ILE A 114 3.23 6.37 4.73
C ILE A 114 2.36 7.62 4.85
N ASN A 115 2.36 8.48 3.83
CA ASN A 115 1.51 9.67 3.82
C ASN A 115 0.02 9.33 3.90
N ALA A 116 -0.43 8.31 3.16
CA ALA A 116 -1.82 7.83 3.20
C ALA A 116 -2.19 7.27 4.59
N SER A 117 -1.31 6.47 5.18
CA SER A 117 -1.45 5.95 6.54
C SER A 117 -1.56 7.08 7.57
N VAL A 118 -0.71 8.11 7.49
CA VAL A 118 -0.78 9.28 8.37
C VAL A 118 -2.10 10.04 8.20
N GLN A 119 -2.56 10.23 6.96
CA GLN A 119 -3.84 10.89 6.71
C GLN A 119 -5.03 10.08 7.25
N LEU A 120 -5.02 8.76 7.05
CA LEU A 120 -6.03 7.85 7.60
C LEU A 120 -6.06 7.94 9.14
N LEU A 121 -4.90 7.86 9.79
CA LEU A 121 -4.81 7.93 11.25
C LEU A 121 -5.29 9.28 11.79
N LYS A 122 -4.96 10.39 11.10
CA LYS A 122 -5.50 11.72 11.43
C LYS A 122 -7.01 11.80 11.26
N SER A 123 -7.57 11.16 10.23
CA SER A 123 -9.01 11.08 9.99
C SER A 123 -9.73 10.28 11.09
N ILE A 124 -9.18 9.12 11.47
CA ILE A 124 -9.69 8.30 12.58
C ILE A 124 -9.60 9.08 13.89
N TRP A 125 -8.45 9.68 14.21
CA TRP A 125 -8.29 10.53 15.40
C TRP A 125 -9.31 11.66 15.44
N GLY A 126 -9.47 12.39 14.33
CA GLY A 126 -10.42 13.49 14.21
C GLY A 126 -11.88 13.07 14.42
N SER A 127 -12.23 11.85 14.01
CA SER A 127 -13.55 11.26 14.19
C SER A 127 -13.80 10.78 15.63
N LEU A 128 -12.76 10.28 16.29
CA LEU A 128 -12.85 9.73 17.64
C LEU A 128 -12.65 10.75 18.76
N LYS A 129 -12.06 11.92 18.49
CA LYS A 129 -11.69 12.92 19.52
C LYS A 129 -12.82 13.34 20.47
N ASN A 130 -14.08 13.22 20.05
CA ASN A 130 -15.25 13.60 20.84
C ASN A 130 -15.94 12.39 21.52
N ASP A 131 -15.51 11.17 21.24
CA ASP A 131 -16.03 9.97 21.87
C ASP A 131 -15.20 9.64 23.12
N LYS A 132 -15.75 9.97 24.29
CA LYS A 132 -15.12 9.75 25.59
C LYS A 132 -14.91 8.26 25.91
N ASN A 133 -15.58 7.35 25.20
CA ASN A 133 -15.46 5.90 25.41
C ASN A 133 -14.37 5.27 24.53
N LEU A 134 -13.88 5.97 23.50
CA LEU A 134 -12.89 5.45 22.56
C LEU A 134 -11.54 6.13 22.75
N ASN A 135 -10.59 5.40 23.37
CA ASN A 135 -9.21 5.85 23.49
C ASN A 135 -8.44 5.45 22.23
N PHE A 136 -8.25 6.40 21.30
CA PHE A 136 -7.50 6.17 20.07
C PHE A 136 -6.10 5.61 20.33
N PHE A 137 -5.37 6.11 21.33
CA PHE A 137 -4.02 5.58 21.64
C PHE A 137 -4.07 4.12 22.06
N ARG A 138 -5.12 3.68 22.76
CA ARG A 138 -5.34 2.26 23.04
C ARG A 138 -5.62 1.45 21.77
N LEU A 139 -6.40 1.98 20.82
CA LEU A 139 -6.65 1.34 19.52
C LEU A 139 -5.36 1.20 18.69
N MET A 140 -4.45 2.17 18.82
CA MET A 140 -3.14 2.18 18.17
C MET A 140 -2.08 1.38 18.93
N GLY A 141 -2.40 0.77 20.08
CA GLY A 141 -1.44 0.05 20.91
C GLY A 141 -0.41 0.93 21.63
N LEU A 142 -0.63 2.24 21.70
CA LEU A 142 0.25 3.26 22.29
C LEU A 142 -0.13 3.62 23.75
N HIS A 143 -0.81 2.72 24.46
CA HIS A 143 -1.26 2.97 25.82
C HIS A 143 -0.13 2.75 26.84
N SER A 144 0.02 3.68 27.80
CA SER A 144 1.11 3.71 28.78
C SER A 144 1.11 2.55 29.79
N GLU A 145 -0.03 1.88 30.00
CA GLU A 145 -0.09 0.68 30.83
C GLU A 145 0.14 -0.58 29.99
N LYS A 146 1.20 -1.34 30.31
CA LYS A 146 1.40 -2.71 29.83
C LYS A 146 0.13 -3.52 30.17
N LEU A 147 -0.48 -4.14 29.16
CA LEU A 147 -1.51 -5.15 29.38
C LEU A 147 -0.94 -6.19 30.36
N LYS A 148 -1.67 -6.43 31.46
CA LYS A 148 -1.24 -7.36 32.54
C LYS A 148 -1.00 -8.78 32.03
N ASP A 149 -1.56 -9.12 30.87
CA ASP A 149 -1.27 -10.32 30.10
C ASP A 149 -0.65 -9.91 28.76
N ALA A 150 0.67 -9.74 28.76
CA ALA A 150 1.42 -9.37 27.56
C ALA A 150 1.23 -10.42 26.45
N TRP A 151 0.87 -9.96 25.25
CA TRP A 151 1.00 -10.75 24.04
C TRP A 151 2.48 -11.11 23.88
N LYS A 152 2.82 -12.39 23.84
CA LYS A 152 4.19 -12.85 23.56
C LYS A 152 4.34 -13.01 22.04
N PRO A 153 4.99 -12.07 21.32
CA PRO A 153 5.31 -12.28 19.92
C PRO A 153 6.32 -13.43 19.83
N ASN A 154 5.98 -14.46 19.05
CA ASN A 154 6.78 -15.68 18.91
C ASN A 154 7.81 -15.60 17.75
N ILE A 155 8.18 -14.39 17.29
CA ILE A 155 9.02 -14.24 16.10
C ILE A 155 9.97 -13.07 16.29
N SER A 156 11.25 -13.39 16.56
CA SER A 156 12.40 -12.47 16.55
C SER A 156 13.20 -12.77 15.28
N VAL A 157 12.95 -12.05 14.17
CA VAL A 157 13.75 -12.29 12.94
C VAL A 157 14.11 -11.02 12.15
N PHE A 158 13.70 -9.81 12.54
CA PHE A 158 14.08 -8.62 11.77
C PHE A 158 14.74 -7.55 12.63
N ASP A 159 16.05 -7.47 12.48
CA ASP A 159 16.89 -6.34 12.88
C ASP A 159 16.59 -5.20 11.87
N LEU A 160 15.47 -4.51 12.08
CA LEU A 160 15.05 -3.37 11.28
C LEU A 160 15.98 -2.20 11.61
N LYS A 161 16.90 -1.87 10.71
CA LYS A 161 17.55 -0.55 10.74
C LYS A 161 16.47 0.51 10.52
N GLU A 162 16.17 1.25 11.59
CA GLU A 162 15.22 2.37 11.57
C GLU A 162 15.65 3.40 10.53
N ARG A 163 14.74 3.67 9.58
CA ARG A 163 14.87 4.75 8.59
C ARG A 163 14.38 6.10 9.15
N TYR A 164 13.67 6.07 10.27
CA TYR A 164 13.11 7.23 10.94
C TYR A 164 13.55 7.20 12.41
N PRO A 165 14.04 8.33 12.97
CA PRO A 165 14.38 8.39 14.38
C PRO A 165 13.16 8.06 15.24
N ASP A 166 13.42 7.49 16.41
CA ASP A 166 12.38 7.19 17.40
C ASP A 166 11.66 8.50 17.75
N ALA A 167 10.33 8.47 17.76
CA ALA A 167 9.48 9.61 18.12
C ALA A 167 9.69 10.07 19.59
N SER A 168 10.43 9.29 20.38
CA SER A 168 10.88 9.67 21.73
C SER A 168 12.09 10.61 21.76
N GLU A 169 12.86 10.72 20.67
CA GLU A 169 14.09 11.55 20.62
C GLU A 169 13.79 13.06 20.55
N ASP A 170 12.59 13.47 20.13
CA ASP A 170 12.20 14.88 20.02
C ASP A 170 11.52 15.43 21.30
N LEU A 171 11.51 14.66 22.39
CA LEU A 171 11.00 15.09 23.70
C LEU A 171 12.15 15.42 24.67
N GLU A 172 13.04 16.32 24.27
CA GLU A 172 13.88 17.02 25.25
C GLU A 172 13.09 18.20 25.86
N ILE A 173 13.12 18.24 27.20
CA ILE A 173 12.39 19.11 28.13
C ILE A 173 12.82 20.58 28.00
#